data_AF-A0A1M5MM04-F1
#
_entry.id   AF-A0A1M5MM04-F1
#
_cell.length_a   1.000
_cell.length_b   1.000
_cell.length_c   1.000
_cell.angle_alpha   90.00
_cell.angle_beta   90.00
_cell.angle_gamma   90.00
#
_symmetry.space_group_name_H-M   'P 1'
#
loop_
_entity.id
_entity.type
_entity.pdbx_description
1 polymer ?
#
loop_
_entity_poly.entity_id
_entity_poly.type
_entity_poly.pdbx_seq_one_letter_code
_entity_poly.pdbx_strand_id
1 'polypeptide(L)'
;MSEEASRIKEVVARGKQRFFELHPRLLQEIEAVTGRDSDMPASAAAEQREIARYRAIAGVAKTMGKDSLMLLLELGSSSKEELDQLVAAQNSQIKKSVGM
;
A
#
# COMPACT_ATOMS: atom_id res chain seq x y z
N MET A 1 0.32 18.25 9.37
CA MET A 1 0.85 16.86 9.24
C MET A 1 2.35 16.93 9.49
N SER A 2 2.95 15.98 10.20
CA SER A 2 4.42 15.94 10.33
C SER A 2 5.04 15.53 8.99
N GLU A 3 6.23 16.03 8.68
CA GLU A 3 6.99 15.69 7.46
C GLU A 3 7.18 14.16 7.33
N GLU A 4 7.34 13.47 8.45
CA GLU A 4 7.44 12.01 8.52
C GLU A 4 6.18 11.30 7.99
N ALA A 5 4.98 11.79 8.33
CA ALA A 5 3.74 11.21 7.86
C ALA A 5 3.55 11.40 6.34
N SER A 6 4.01 12.54 5.81
CA SER A 6 4.04 12.76 4.36
C SER A 6 5.02 11.81 3.67
N ARG A 7 6.22 11.63 4.23
CA ARG A 7 7.23 10.71 3.69
C ARG A 7 6.76 9.26 3.68
N ILE A 8 6.11 8.80 4.74
CA ILE A 8 5.51 7.44 4.78
C ILE A 8 4.48 7.29 3.66
N LYS A 9 3.60 8.27 3.45
CA LYS A 9 2.60 8.22 2.36
C LYS A 9 3.24 8.14 0.98
N GLU A 10 4.29 8.91 0.73
CA GLU A 10 5.02 8.89 -0.54
C GLU A 10 5.71 7.54 -0.78
N VAL A 11 6.35 6.99 0.26
CA VAL A 11 6.99 5.66 0.17
C VAL A 11 5.94 4.58 -0.07
N VAL A 12 4.81 4.62 0.63
CA VAL A 12 3.70 3.69 0.41
C VAL A 12 3.15 3.80 -1.02
N ALA A 13 3.01 5.02 -1.56
CA ALA A 13 2.57 5.22 -2.94
C ALA A 13 3.55 4.60 -3.95
N ARG A 14 4.86 4.81 -3.76
CA ARG A 14 5.92 4.18 -4.57
C ARG A 14 5.91 2.65 -4.42
N GLY A 15 5.71 2.15 -3.21
CA GLY A 15 5.61 0.71 -2.92
C GLY A 15 4.43 0.07 -3.64
N LYS A 16 3.27 0.73 -3.68
CA LYS A 16 2.11 0.26 -4.44
C LYS A 16 2.40 0.20 -5.94
N GLN A 17 3.05 1.23 -6.48
CA GLN A 17 3.42 1.26 -7.89
C GLN A 17 4.34 0.08 -8.22
N ARG A 18 5.45 -0.07 -7.48
CA ARG A 18 6.41 -1.17 -7.66
C ARG A 18 5.77 -2.55 -7.47
N PHE A 19 4.83 -2.68 -6.54
CA PHE A 19 4.08 -3.92 -6.34
C PHE A 19 3.35 -4.35 -7.62
N PHE A 20 2.62 -3.45 -8.27
CA PHE A 20 1.90 -3.79 -9.51
C PHE A 20 2.81 -3.88 -10.74
N GLU A 21 3.97 -3.24 -10.73
CA GLU A 21 5.03 -3.49 -11.73
C GLU A 21 5.58 -4.93 -11.63
N LEU A 22 5.72 -5.45 -10.40
CA LEU A 22 6.14 -6.84 -10.15
C LEU A 22 5.00 -7.86 -10.35
N HIS A 23 3.76 -7.44 -10.12
CA HIS A 23 2.56 -8.29 -10.23
C HIS A 23 1.56 -7.73 -11.26
N PRO A 24 1.93 -7.59 -12.54
CA PRO A 24 1.07 -6.97 -13.55
C PRO A 24 -0.22 -7.77 -13.80
N ARG A 25 -0.17 -9.10 -13.62
CA ARG A 25 -1.35 -9.97 -13.74
C ARG A 25 -2.43 -9.64 -12.71
N LEU A 26 -2.05 -9.35 -11.46
CA LEU A 26 -3.01 -8.96 -10.42
C LEU A 26 -3.68 -7.63 -10.76
N LEU A 27 -2.93 -6.68 -11.34
CA LEU A 27 -3.51 -5.41 -11.79
C LEU A 27 -4.54 -5.64 -12.90
N GLN A 28 -4.21 -6.48 -13.89
CA GLN A 28 -5.12 -6.82 -14.99
C GLN A 28 -6.39 -7.51 -14.50
N GLU A 29 -6.27 -8.44 -13.54
CA GLU A 29 -7.43 -9.10 -12.93
C GLU A 29 -8.34 -8.10 -12.21
N ILE A 30 -7.76 -7.16 -11.45
CA ILE A 30 -8.52 -6.11 -10.78
C ILE A 30 -9.25 -5.23 -11.80
N GLU A 31 -8.58 -4.83 -12.88
CA GLU A 31 -9.18 -4.00 -13.93
C GLU A 31 -10.29 -4.77 -14.67
N ALA A 32 -10.11 -6.06 -14.94
CA ALA A 32 -11.10 -6.91 -15.59
C ALA A 32 -12.35 -7.16 -14.72
N VAL A 33 -12.21 -7.18 -13.39
CA VAL A 33 -13.34 -7.34 -12.46
C VAL A 33 -14.08 -6.02 -12.25
N THR A 34 -13.34 -4.93 -12.09
CA THR A 34 -13.93 -3.59 -11.81
C THR A 34 -14.38 -2.84 -13.06
N GLY A 35 -14.01 -3.29 -14.25
CA GLY A 35 -14.45 -2.73 -15.53
C GLY A 35 -15.79 -3.26 -16.05
N ARG A 36 -16.42 -4.22 -15.36
CA ARG A 36 -17.65 -4.89 -15.83
C ARG A 36 -18.95 -4.17 -15.47
N ASP A 37 -18.94 -3.28 -14.48
CA ASP A 37 -20.13 -2.52 -14.10
C ASP A 37 -20.14 -1.16 -14.80
N SER A 38 -20.75 -1.12 -16.00
CA SER A 38 -20.95 0.12 -16.77
C SER A 38 -21.90 1.12 -16.11
N ASP A 39 -22.70 0.65 -15.15
CA ASP A 39 -23.76 1.43 -14.51
C ASP A 39 -23.33 2.03 -13.16
N MET A 40 -22.11 1.75 -12.70
CA MET A 40 -21.60 2.28 -11.45
C MET A 40 -21.09 3.73 -11.61
N PRO A 41 -21.42 4.64 -10.67
CA PRO A 41 -20.81 5.97 -10.64
C PRO A 41 -19.29 5.89 -10.63
N ALA A 42 -18.63 6.75 -11.40
CA ALA A 42 -17.17 6.73 -11.56
C ALA A 42 -16.39 6.80 -10.22
N SER A 43 -16.93 7.50 -9.22
CA SER A 43 -16.36 7.59 -7.87
C SER A 43 -16.42 6.25 -7.13
N ALA A 44 -17.56 5.56 -7.16
CA ALA A 44 -17.73 4.24 -6.55
C ALA A 44 -16.84 3.19 -7.24
N ALA A 45 -16.72 3.25 -8.57
CA ALA A 45 -15.83 2.36 -9.32
C ALA A 45 -14.34 2.60 -8.96
N ALA A 46 -13.94 3.86 -8.74
CA ALA A 46 -12.60 4.21 -8.29
C ALA A 46 -12.31 3.69 -6.87
N GLU A 47 -13.26 3.84 -5.94
CA GLU A 47 -13.15 3.33 -4.58
C GLU A 47 -13.06 1.78 -4.56
N GLN A 48 -13.89 1.10 -5.34
CA GLN A 48 -13.87 -0.35 -5.45
C GLN A 48 -12.55 -0.87 -6.04
N ARG A 49 -11.99 -0.17 -7.04
CA ARG A 49 -10.65 -0.44 -7.57
C ARG A 49 -9.57 -0.28 -6.50
N GLU A 50 -9.64 0.78 -5.71
CA GLU A 50 -8.68 1.01 -4.64
C GLU A 50 -8.75 -0.09 -3.58
N ILE A 51 -9.96 -0.47 -3.14
CA ILE A 51 -10.17 -1.58 -2.20
C ILE A 51 -9.63 -2.90 -2.77
N ALA A 52 -9.90 -3.21 -4.05
CA ALA A 52 -9.41 -4.41 -4.70
C ALA A 52 -7.87 -4.45 -4.76
N ARG A 53 -7.23 -3.31 -5.07
CA ARG A 53 -5.77 -3.17 -5.03
C ARG A 53 -5.20 -3.45 -3.63
N TYR A 54 -5.79 -2.88 -2.58
CA TYR A 54 -5.36 -3.16 -1.21
C TYR A 54 -5.52 -4.63 -0.83
N ARG A 55 -6.64 -5.27 -1.23
CA ARG A 55 -6.86 -6.71 -0.98
C ARG A 55 -5.82 -7.59 -1.67
N ALA A 56 -5.47 -7.27 -2.91
CA ALA A 56 -4.42 -8.01 -3.64
C ALA A 56 -3.06 -7.89 -2.94
N ILE A 57 -2.68 -6.68 -2.53
CA ILE A 57 -1.45 -6.44 -1.77
C ILE A 57 -1.46 -7.22 -0.44
N ALA A 58 -2.56 -7.15 0.31
CA ALA A 58 -2.71 -7.86 1.58
C ALA A 58 -2.65 -9.39 1.39
N GLY A 59 -3.24 -9.92 0.32
CA GLY A 59 -3.19 -11.33 -0.04
C GLY A 59 -1.74 -11.80 -0.26
N VAL A 60 -0.98 -11.07 -1.09
CA VAL A 60 0.43 -11.40 -1.34
C VAL A 60 1.27 -11.25 -0.07
N ALA A 61 1.11 -10.15 0.67
CA ALA A 61 1.83 -9.94 1.94
C ALA A 61 1.59 -11.11 2.92
N LYS A 62 0.34 -11.56 3.06
CA LYS A 62 -0.02 -12.72 3.90
C LYS A 62 0.68 -14.01 3.44
N THR A 63 0.74 -14.28 2.14
CA THR A 63 1.46 -15.48 1.62
C THR A 63 2.96 -15.43 1.91
N MET A 64 3.52 -14.23 2.05
CA MET A 64 4.92 -14.00 2.43
C MET A 64 5.15 -13.97 3.94
N GLY A 65 4.08 -14.10 4.76
CA GLY A 65 4.15 -13.95 6.21
C GLY A 65 4.48 -12.52 6.66
N LYS A 66 4.18 -11.51 5.82
CA LYS A 66 4.46 -10.10 6.08
C LYS A 66 3.19 -9.30 6.30
N ASP A 67 3.32 -8.20 7.03
CA ASP A 67 2.30 -7.17 7.06
C ASP A 67 2.28 -6.39 5.73
N SER A 68 1.08 -5.99 5.29
CA SER A 68 0.89 -5.29 4.01
C SER A 68 1.58 -3.93 3.95
N LEU A 69 1.64 -3.20 5.07
CA LEU A 69 2.36 -1.93 5.14
C LEU A 69 3.87 -2.17 5.12
N MET A 70 4.37 -3.20 5.82
CA MET A 70 5.79 -3.56 5.78
C MET A 70 6.26 -3.90 4.36
N LEU A 71 5.47 -4.70 3.62
CA LEU A 71 5.75 -5.01 2.22
C LEU A 71 5.82 -3.75 1.36
N LEU A 72 4.87 -2.82 1.53
CA LEU A 72 4.83 -1.57 0.77
C LEU A 72 6.01 -0.64 1.12
N LEU A 73 6.42 -0.58 2.39
CA LEU A 73 7.60 0.18 2.79
C LEU A 73 8.87 -0.44 2.20
N GLU A 74 9.04 -1.76 2.28
CA GLU A 74 10.18 -2.47 1.68
C GLU A 74 10.29 -2.20 0.17
N LEU A 75 9.16 -2.31 -0.54
CA LEU A 75 9.13 -2.05 -1.99
C LEU A 75 9.33 -0.57 -2.31
N GLY A 76 8.79 0.34 -1.50
CA GLY A 76 8.81 1.78 -1.76
C GLY A 76 10.12 2.46 -1.36
N SER A 77 10.89 1.86 -0.44
CA SER A 77 12.16 2.40 0.03
C SER A 77 13.27 2.23 -1.02
N SER A 78 14.24 3.13 -0.94
CA SER A 78 15.40 3.16 -1.84
C SER A 78 16.62 2.48 -1.24
N SER A 79 16.66 2.35 0.09
CA SER A 79 17.70 1.62 0.83
C SER A 79 17.15 0.97 2.09
N LYS A 80 17.95 0.08 2.68
CA LYS A 80 17.64 -0.52 3.98
C LYS A 80 17.63 0.51 5.10
N GLU A 81 18.53 1.50 5.09
CA GLU A 81 18.49 2.56 6.12
C GLU A 81 17.21 3.38 6.04
N GLU A 82 16.71 3.69 4.84
CA GLU A 82 15.44 4.39 4.68
C GLU A 82 14.27 3.57 5.24
N LEU A 83 14.24 2.26 4.97
CA LEU A 83 13.23 1.37 5.53
C LEU A 83 13.25 1.37 7.07
N ASP A 84 14.44 1.21 7.66
CA ASP A 84 14.60 1.16 9.12
C ASP A 84 14.14 2.48 9.78
N GLN A 85 14.45 3.63 9.16
CA GLN A 85 13.98 4.95 9.61
C GLN A 85 12.45 5.06 9.57
N LEU A 86 11.81 4.58 8.51
CA LEU A 86 10.35 4.66 8.36
C LEU A 86 9.62 3.76 9.35
N VAL A 87 10.14 2.55 9.60
CA VAL A 87 9.61 1.63 10.61
C VAL A 87 9.77 2.24 12.01
N ALA A 88 10.91 2.85 12.31
CA ALA A 88 11.12 3.53 13.59
C ALA A 88 10.16 4.72 13.78
N ALA A 89 9.97 5.54 12.74
CA ALA A 89 9.04 6.67 12.74
C ALA A 89 7.59 6.20 12.94
N GLN A 90 7.18 5.14 12.25
CA GLN A 90 5.85 4.55 12.41
C GLN A 90 5.63 4.04 13.85
N ASN A 91 6.59 3.30 14.40
CA ASN A 91 6.50 2.80 15.77
C ASN A 91 6.43 3.93 16.81
N SER A 92 7.17 5.01 16.58
CA SER A 92 7.11 6.22 17.41
C SER A 92 5.72 6.88 17.37
N GLN A 93 5.11 6.96 16.19
CA GLN A 93 3.75 7.48 16.04
C GLN A 93 2.71 6.59 16.75
N ILE A 94 2.83 5.27 16.64
CA ILE A 94 1.95 4.33 17.34
C ILE A 94 2.08 4.52 18.85
N LYS A 95 3.31 4.56 19.39
CA LYS A 95 3.56 4.77 20.83
C LYS A 95 2.90 6.04 21.35
N LYS A 96 3.10 7.16 20.65
CA LYS A 96 2.43 8.44 20.97
C LYS A 96 0.91 8.33 20.95
N SER A 97 0.34 7.57 20.00
CA SER A 97 -1.11 7.38 19.90
C SER A 97 -1.72 6.52 21.00
N VAL A 98 -0.94 5.61 21.61
CA VAL A 98 -1.38 4.74 22.71
C VAL A 98 -0.96 5.24 24.10
N GLY A 99 -0.38 6.45 24.19
CA GLY A 99 0.01 7.08 25.45
C GLY A 99 1.30 6.55 26.08
N MET A 100 2.21 6.00 25.28
CA MET A 100 3.58 5.61 25.66
C MET A 100 4.61 6.59 25.11
#